data_AF-A0A6G6YU87-F1
#
_entry.id   AF-A0A6G6YU87-F1
#
_cell.length_a   1.000
_cell.length_b   1.000
_cell.length_c   1.000
_cell.angle_alpha   90.00
_cell.angle_beta   90.00
_cell.angle_gamma   90.00
#
_symmetry.space_group_name_H-M   'P 1'
#
loop_
_entity.id
_entity.type
_entity.pdbx_description
1 polymer ?
#
loop_
_entity_poly.entity_id
_entity_poly.type
_entity_poly.pdbx_seq_one_letter_code
_entity_poly.pdbx_strand_id
1 'polypeptide(L)'
;MGLTDTQSYSLVIRDGLFDAVSTDPFFASYTARKTKMLSVQHQLLPYLGVYIIEEQMLPDGDGNAGHIRFSHTLRIGFSVVVANNDQVAAEAQIDAAWWRIMNRLWPDQKLMNVVLSSLPDNTMIESLPRGVRRHVFGAAGLNNETPVAELQYDVSIFFRSGWPPIITDDLNTIDVVTGIKPGDSQADMDQRQQIHVQYQFDQLRKAMKRETKQ
;
A
#
# COMPACT_ATOMS: atom_id res chain seq x y z
N MET A 1 1.93 -9.74 13.64
CA MET A 1 0.75 -9.43 12.81
C MET A 1 0.88 -7.97 12.45
N GLY A 2 1.08 -7.68 11.17
CA GLY A 2 1.25 -6.34 10.64
C GLY A 2 -0.10 -5.64 10.49
N LEU A 3 -0.08 -4.32 10.36
CA LEU A 3 -1.27 -3.53 10.03
C LEU A 3 -1.87 -3.97 8.68
N THR A 4 -1.02 -4.35 7.74
CA THR A 4 -1.39 -4.84 6.41
C THR A 4 -2.01 -6.23 6.39
N ASP A 5 -2.03 -6.95 7.52
CA ASP A 5 -2.77 -8.22 7.61
C ASP A 5 -4.30 -8.00 7.64
N THR A 6 -4.73 -6.76 7.98
CA THR A 6 -6.15 -6.39 8.10
C THR A 6 -6.55 -5.19 7.24
N GLN A 7 -5.58 -4.46 6.69
CA GLN A 7 -5.79 -3.27 5.89
C GLN A 7 -5.04 -3.36 4.56
N SER A 8 -5.61 -2.83 3.48
CA SER A 8 -4.92 -2.79 2.20
C SER A 8 -3.75 -1.80 2.24
N TYR A 9 -2.72 -2.06 1.43
CA TYR A 9 -1.57 -1.18 1.28
C TYR A 9 -2.00 0.24 0.85
N SER A 10 -3.06 0.35 0.06
CA SER A 10 -3.64 1.63 -0.35
C SER A 10 -4.15 2.47 0.82
N LEU A 11 -4.79 1.85 1.82
CA LEU A 11 -5.21 2.56 3.02
C LEU A 11 -4.01 3.01 3.84
N VAL A 12 -2.99 2.16 3.95
CA VAL A 12 -1.74 2.48 4.65
C VAL A 12 -1.03 3.66 3.99
N ILE A 13 -0.93 3.66 2.65
CA ILE A 13 -0.34 4.76 1.89
C ILE A 13 -1.15 6.04 2.08
N ARG A 14 -2.48 6.02 1.86
CA ARG A 14 -3.34 7.20 2.07
C ARG A 14 -3.16 7.78 3.47
N ASP A 15 -3.14 6.93 4.48
CA ASP A 15 -3.04 7.35 5.87
C ASP A 15 -1.68 7.97 6.18
N GLY A 16 -0.59 7.37 5.69
CA GLY A 16 0.74 7.96 5.83
C GLY A 16 0.88 9.30 5.12
N LEU A 17 0.30 9.45 3.92
CA LEU A 17 0.26 10.74 3.23
C LEU A 17 -0.58 11.77 3.99
N PHE A 18 -1.75 11.36 4.49
CA PHE A 18 -2.63 12.22 5.28
C PHE A 18 -1.94 12.71 6.55
N ASP A 19 -1.32 11.81 7.31
CA ASP A 19 -0.62 12.14 8.55
C ASP A 19 0.56 13.07 8.27
N ALA A 20 1.30 12.86 7.18
CA ALA A 20 2.41 13.72 6.77
C ALA A 20 1.97 15.15 6.38
N VAL A 21 0.86 15.30 5.66
CA VAL A 21 0.36 16.61 5.22
C VAL A 21 -0.40 17.33 6.33
N SER A 22 -1.28 16.65 7.05
CA SER A 22 -2.10 17.27 8.12
C SER A 22 -1.26 17.79 9.28
N THR A 23 -0.05 17.27 9.48
CA THR A 23 0.91 17.74 10.49
C THR A 23 1.79 18.89 10.01
N ASP A 24 1.75 19.27 8.73
CA ASP A 24 2.49 20.42 8.23
C ASP A 24 1.89 21.72 8.82
N PRO A 25 2.72 22.66 9.31
CA PRO A 25 2.25 23.91 9.91
C PRO A 25 1.33 24.73 9.01
N PHE A 26 1.44 24.59 7.69
CA PHE A 26 0.55 25.26 6.74
C PHE A 26 -0.92 24.82 6.90
N PHE A 27 -1.17 23.56 7.28
CA PHE A 27 -2.50 22.99 7.41
C PHE A 27 -3.01 22.95 8.86
N ALA A 28 -2.30 23.57 9.81
CA ALA A 28 -2.64 23.49 11.24
C ALA A 28 -4.05 24.04 11.58
N SER A 29 -4.57 24.99 10.79
CA SER A 29 -5.92 25.55 10.94
C SER A 29 -6.98 24.87 10.07
N TYR A 30 -6.61 23.85 9.29
CA TYR A 30 -7.50 23.21 8.34
C TYR A 30 -8.24 22.05 9.00
N THR A 31 -9.52 21.90 8.66
CA THR A 31 -10.26 20.68 8.95
C THR A 31 -9.75 19.58 8.01
N ALA A 32 -8.97 18.64 8.54
CA ALA A 32 -8.39 17.56 7.76
C ALA A 32 -9.24 16.27 7.82
N ARG A 33 -9.50 15.63 6.66
CA ARG A 33 -10.20 14.33 6.58
C ARG A 33 -9.56 13.36 5.58
N LYS A 34 -9.69 12.06 5.86
CA LYS A 34 -9.25 10.94 5.01
C LYS A 34 -10.25 10.53 3.92
N THR A 35 -11.37 11.24 3.81
CA THR A 35 -12.48 10.94 2.91
C THR A 35 -12.87 12.15 2.08
N LYS A 36 -13.30 11.91 0.85
CA LYS A 36 -13.79 12.97 -0.05
C LYS A 36 -15.11 13.53 0.48
N MET A 37 -15.20 14.84 0.64
CA MET A 37 -16.49 15.52 0.82
C MET A 37 -16.94 16.10 -0.53
N LEU A 38 -18.16 15.77 -0.96
CA LEU A 38 -18.74 16.30 -2.20
C LEU A 38 -19.15 17.77 -2.07
N SER A 39 -19.57 18.17 -0.87
CA SER A 39 -19.88 19.56 -0.51
C SER A 39 -19.32 19.82 0.87
N VAL A 40 -18.41 20.79 0.98
CA VAL A 40 -17.83 21.20 2.26
C VAL A 40 -18.78 22.22 2.91
N GLN A 41 -19.19 21.96 4.15
CA GLN A 41 -19.97 22.92 4.94
C GLN A 41 -19.09 24.13 5.26
N HIS A 42 -19.65 25.33 5.22
CA HIS A 42 -18.89 26.57 5.42
C HIS A 42 -18.11 26.58 6.74
N GLN A 43 -18.67 25.99 7.81
CA GLN A 43 -18.05 25.91 9.14
C GLN A 43 -16.79 25.03 9.19
N LEU A 44 -16.56 24.20 8.17
CA LEU A 44 -15.39 23.31 8.09
C LEU A 44 -14.26 23.90 7.23
N LEU A 45 -14.43 25.12 6.72
CA LEU A 45 -13.39 25.83 5.99
C LEU A 45 -12.41 26.50 6.98
N PRO A 46 -11.09 26.48 6.68
CA PRO A 46 -10.45 25.87 5.52
C PRO A 46 -10.36 24.34 5.64
N TYR A 47 -10.41 23.62 4.52
CA TYR A 47 -10.54 22.15 4.49
C TYR A 47 -9.39 21.48 3.74
N LEU A 48 -8.91 20.35 4.26
CA LEU A 48 -7.93 19.45 3.63
C LEU A 48 -8.52 18.03 3.55
N GLY A 49 -8.71 17.51 2.35
CA GLY A 49 -9.09 16.13 2.09
C GLY A 49 -7.96 15.35 1.45
N VAL A 50 -7.61 14.18 1.99
CA VAL A 50 -6.72 13.21 1.34
C VAL A 50 -7.47 11.89 1.22
N TYR A 51 -7.74 11.43 0.00
CA TYR A 51 -8.63 10.29 -0.21
C TYR A 51 -8.19 9.43 -1.38
N ILE A 52 -8.65 8.18 -1.39
CA ILE A 52 -8.45 7.28 -2.52
C ILE A 52 -9.52 7.60 -3.58
N ILE A 53 -9.09 7.81 -4.82
CA ILE A 53 -9.98 7.98 -5.97
C ILE A 53 -10.31 6.62 -6.56
N GLU A 54 -9.28 5.87 -6.89
CA GLU A 54 -9.36 4.56 -7.52
C GLU A 54 -8.04 3.81 -7.31
N GLU A 55 -8.09 2.49 -7.46
CA GLU A 55 -6.92 1.62 -7.46
C GLU A 55 -7.08 0.63 -8.62
N GLN A 56 -6.10 0.61 -9.51
CA GLN A 56 -6.05 -0.35 -10.60
C GLN A 56 -5.03 -1.44 -10.28
N MET A 57 -5.49 -2.69 -10.24
CA MET A 57 -4.67 -3.87 -10.01
C MET A 57 -4.43 -4.61 -11.34
N LEU A 58 -3.18 -4.80 -11.71
CA LEU A 58 -2.77 -5.57 -12.89
C LEU A 58 -1.79 -6.67 -12.49
N PRO A 59 -1.74 -7.80 -13.22
CA PRO A 59 -0.74 -8.84 -12.95
C PRO A 59 0.67 -8.27 -13.12
N ASP A 60 1.52 -8.51 -12.13
CA ASP A 60 2.94 -8.15 -12.20
C ASP A 60 3.72 -9.28 -12.88
N GLY A 61 3.90 -9.17 -14.19
CA GLY A 61 4.49 -10.19 -15.04
C GLY A 61 3.44 -11.04 -15.76
N ASP A 62 3.75 -12.31 -16.01
CA ASP A 62 2.81 -13.22 -16.68
C ASP A 62 1.75 -13.74 -15.69
N GLY A 63 0.50 -13.72 -16.14
CA GLY A 63 -0.63 -14.11 -15.32
C GLY A 63 -0.52 -15.59 -14.94
N ASN A 64 -0.61 -15.89 -13.65
CA ASN A 64 -0.56 -17.26 -13.12
C ASN A 64 0.80 -17.98 -13.31
N ALA A 65 1.85 -17.27 -13.70
CA ALA A 65 3.22 -17.81 -13.80
C ALA A 65 3.94 -17.75 -12.45
N GLY A 66 3.47 -18.52 -11.45
CA GLY A 66 4.06 -18.61 -10.12
C GLY A 66 3.15 -18.09 -9.01
N HIS A 67 3.72 -17.41 -8.01
CA HIS A 67 2.89 -16.82 -6.96
C HIS A 67 2.13 -15.60 -7.46
N ILE A 68 0.94 -15.38 -6.89
CA ILE A 68 0.07 -14.29 -7.30
C ILE A 68 0.74 -12.97 -6.92
N ARG A 69 0.95 -12.11 -7.91
CA ARG A 69 1.53 -10.77 -7.73
C ARG A 69 0.68 -9.76 -8.47
N PHE A 70 0.51 -8.60 -7.85
CA PHE A 70 -0.16 -7.47 -8.46
C PHE A 70 0.74 -6.24 -8.44
N SER A 71 0.77 -5.56 -9.58
CA SER A 71 1.22 -4.19 -9.71
C SER A 71 0.02 -3.28 -9.57
N HIS A 72 0.11 -2.29 -8.69
CA HIS A 72 -0.98 -1.41 -8.32
C HIS A 72 -0.70 0.00 -8.81
N THR A 73 -1.68 0.61 -9.46
CA THR A 73 -1.71 2.06 -9.69
C THR A 73 -2.82 2.65 -8.83
N LEU A 74 -2.43 3.20 -7.68
CA LEU A 74 -3.32 3.86 -6.74
C LEU A 74 -3.40 5.34 -7.02
N ARG A 75 -4.60 5.87 -7.23
CA ARG A 75 -4.82 7.29 -7.42
C ARG A 75 -5.30 7.93 -6.12
N ILE A 76 -4.48 8.81 -5.55
CA ILE A 76 -4.80 9.62 -4.37
C ILE A 76 -5.22 11.03 -4.81
N GLY A 77 -6.34 11.49 -4.27
CA GLY A 77 -6.82 12.85 -4.42
C GLY A 77 -6.53 13.69 -3.18
N PHE A 78 -6.04 14.91 -3.42
CA PHE A 78 -5.92 15.99 -2.45
C PHE A 78 -6.93 17.07 -2.82
N SER A 79 -7.80 17.45 -1.88
CA SER A 79 -8.73 18.57 -2.02
C SER A 79 -8.41 19.60 -0.95
N VAL A 80 -8.08 20.82 -1.34
CA VAL A 80 -7.85 21.93 -0.41
C VAL A 80 -8.84 23.02 -0.73
N VAL A 81 -9.73 23.35 0.21
CA VAL A 81 -10.78 24.36 0.02
C VAL A 81 -10.57 25.51 0.98
N VAL A 82 -10.55 26.73 0.45
CA VAL A 82 -10.42 27.97 1.22
C VAL A 82 -11.56 28.92 0.88
N ALA A 83 -12.03 29.67 1.87
CA ALA A 83 -12.95 30.79 1.66
C ALA A 83 -12.15 32.09 1.64
N ASN A 84 -12.25 32.85 0.55
CA ASN A 84 -11.61 34.16 0.44
C ASN A 84 -12.36 35.02 -0.58
N ASN A 85 -12.62 36.28 -0.20
CA ASN A 85 -13.35 37.25 -1.02
C ASN A 85 -12.50 37.84 -2.14
N ASP A 86 -11.17 37.80 -2.00
CA ASP A 86 -10.25 38.17 -3.06
C ASP A 86 -9.83 36.92 -3.85
N GLN A 87 -10.26 36.85 -5.12
CA GLN A 87 -9.99 35.72 -6.00
C GLN A 87 -8.49 35.51 -6.26
N VAL A 88 -7.71 36.58 -6.36
CA VAL A 88 -6.27 36.49 -6.64
C VAL A 88 -5.54 35.96 -5.40
N ALA A 89 -5.93 36.45 -4.22
CA ALA A 89 -5.42 35.94 -2.95
C ALA A 89 -5.83 34.48 -2.71
N ALA A 90 -7.07 34.11 -3.08
CA ALA A 90 -7.58 32.75 -2.99
C ALA A 90 -6.75 31.78 -3.87
N GLU A 91 -6.49 32.17 -5.12
CA GLU A 91 -5.68 31.40 -6.05
C GLU A 91 -4.25 31.21 -5.55
N ALA A 92 -3.61 32.29 -5.05
CA ALA A 92 -2.27 32.20 -4.47
C ALA A 92 -2.22 31.28 -3.24
N GLN A 93 -3.28 31.28 -2.41
CA GLN A 93 -3.35 30.43 -1.22
C GLN A 93 -3.49 28.94 -1.58
N ILE A 94 -4.32 28.60 -2.57
CA ILE A 94 -4.47 27.20 -3.02
C ILE A 94 -3.23 26.71 -3.80
N ASP A 95 -2.52 27.58 -4.52
CA ASP A 95 -1.24 27.25 -5.15
C ASP A 95 -0.15 26.99 -4.11
N ALA A 96 -0.07 27.85 -3.07
CA ALA A 96 0.82 27.63 -1.93
C ALA A 96 0.52 26.31 -1.21
N ALA A 97 -0.76 25.94 -1.07
CA ALA A 97 -1.16 24.65 -0.50
C ALA A 97 -0.63 23.47 -1.33
N TRP A 98 -0.76 23.53 -2.66
CA TRP A 98 -0.19 22.53 -3.54
C TRP A 98 1.33 22.43 -3.36
N TRP A 99 2.03 23.56 -3.36
CA TRP A 99 3.49 23.59 -3.19
C TRP A 99 3.93 22.99 -1.85
N ARG A 100 3.16 23.20 -0.79
CA ARG A 100 3.40 22.60 0.53
C ARG A 100 3.22 21.08 0.51
N ILE A 101 2.15 20.59 -0.11
CA ILE A 101 1.95 19.14 -0.30
C ILE A 101 3.13 18.53 -1.05
N MET A 102 3.56 19.15 -2.15
CA MET A 102 4.68 18.66 -2.96
C MET A 102 5.99 18.58 -2.14
N ASN A 103 6.35 19.67 -1.44
CA ASN A 103 7.60 19.76 -0.69
C ASN A 103 7.61 18.89 0.58
N ARG A 104 6.43 18.63 1.16
CA ARG A 104 6.32 17.80 2.36
C ARG A 104 6.42 16.32 2.04
N LEU A 105 5.82 15.87 0.94
CA LEU A 105 5.66 14.45 0.64
C LEU A 105 6.81 13.87 -0.18
N TRP A 106 7.11 14.48 -1.34
CA TRP A 106 7.96 13.82 -2.34
C TRP A 106 9.46 13.87 -2.04
N PRO A 107 9.98 14.92 -1.38
CA PRO A 107 11.34 14.91 -0.86
C PRO A 107 11.54 14.08 0.41
N ASP A 108 10.47 13.58 1.05
CA ASP A 108 10.57 12.84 2.31
C ASP A 108 11.22 11.47 2.07
N GLN A 109 12.49 11.36 2.45
CA GLN A 109 13.27 10.14 2.31
C GLN A 109 12.64 8.96 3.06
N LYS A 110 11.92 9.18 4.16
CA LYS A 110 11.33 8.08 4.94
C LYS A 110 10.06 7.55 4.26
N LEU A 111 9.27 8.44 3.66
CA LEU A 111 8.02 8.08 3.01
C LEU A 111 8.22 7.50 1.60
N MET A 112 9.16 8.05 0.84
CA MET A 112 9.47 7.67 -0.55
C MET A 112 10.59 6.63 -0.66
N ASN A 113 11.00 6.01 0.45
CA ASN A 113 12.06 5.00 0.42
C ASN A 113 11.56 3.67 -0.16
N VAL A 114 12.21 3.20 -1.22
CA VAL A 114 11.93 1.87 -1.82
C VAL A 114 12.66 0.72 -1.12
N VAL A 115 13.54 1.00 -0.15
CA VAL A 115 14.31 -0.01 0.59
C VAL A 115 13.75 -0.16 2.01
N LEU A 116 13.57 0.96 2.71
CA LEU A 116 13.07 0.98 4.08
C LEU A 116 12.14 2.18 4.29
N SER A 117 10.87 1.98 3.94
CA SER A 117 9.78 2.92 4.13
C SER A 117 9.40 3.03 5.61
N SER A 118 9.06 4.23 6.05
CA SER A 118 8.47 4.45 7.38
C SER A 118 6.97 4.15 7.43
N LEU A 119 6.35 3.79 6.30
CA LEU A 119 4.97 3.33 6.30
C LEU A 119 4.86 1.99 7.03
N PRO A 120 3.70 1.72 7.68
CA PRO A 120 3.42 0.43 8.30
C PRO A 120 3.77 -0.76 7.40
N ASP A 121 4.35 -1.79 8.01
CA ASP A 121 4.81 -3.03 7.38
C ASP A 121 5.77 -2.83 6.21
N ASN A 122 6.51 -1.71 6.21
CA ASN A 122 7.43 -1.34 5.15
C ASN A 122 6.71 -1.26 3.78
N THR A 123 5.47 -0.75 3.76
CA THR A 123 4.74 -0.52 2.50
C THR A 123 5.52 0.49 1.65
N MET A 124 5.93 0.08 0.44
CA MET A 124 6.83 0.86 -0.41
C MET A 124 6.05 1.57 -1.53
N ILE A 125 6.36 2.85 -1.72
CA ILE A 125 5.95 3.59 -2.91
C ILE A 125 7.11 3.50 -3.91
N GLU A 126 6.89 2.84 -5.04
CA GLU A 126 7.94 2.63 -6.04
C GLU A 126 8.07 3.80 -7.01
N SER A 127 6.96 4.40 -7.43
CA SER A 127 6.99 5.57 -8.32
C SER A 127 5.69 6.37 -8.30
N LEU A 128 5.73 7.58 -8.89
CA LEU A 128 4.60 8.48 -9.06
C LEU A 128 4.36 8.72 -10.56
N PRO A 129 3.68 7.80 -11.28
CA PRO A 129 3.60 7.84 -12.74
C PRO A 129 2.85 9.06 -13.32
N ARG A 130 1.97 9.71 -12.55
CA ARG A 130 1.15 10.81 -13.04
C ARG A 130 0.73 11.75 -11.91
N GLY A 131 0.72 13.04 -12.18
CA GLY A 131 0.09 14.07 -11.36
C GLY A 131 -0.80 14.99 -12.21
N VAL A 132 -1.97 15.35 -11.70
CA VAL A 132 -2.91 16.28 -12.34
C VAL A 132 -3.37 17.30 -11.31
N ARG A 133 -3.24 18.58 -11.62
CA ARG A 133 -3.69 19.69 -10.77
C ARG A 133 -4.78 20.48 -11.47
N ARG A 134 -5.80 20.88 -10.72
CA ARG A 134 -6.90 21.74 -11.17
C ARG A 134 -7.28 22.72 -10.07
N HIS A 135 -7.50 23.97 -10.44
CA HIS A 135 -8.16 24.95 -9.58
C HIS A 135 -9.65 25.00 -9.95
N VAL A 136 -10.52 24.89 -8.95
CA VAL A 136 -11.97 24.97 -9.09
C VAL A 136 -12.44 26.13 -8.23
N PHE A 137 -13.04 27.12 -8.88
CA PHE A 137 -13.61 28.27 -8.19
C PHE A 137 -15.11 28.03 -8.02
N GLY A 138 -15.63 28.26 -6.80
CA GLY A 138 -17.07 28.28 -6.55
C GLY A 138 -17.75 29.39 -7.36
N ALA A 139 -19.09 29.33 -7.48
CA ALA A 139 -19.84 30.24 -8.34
C ALA A 139 -19.47 31.72 -8.07
N ALA A 140 -18.87 32.37 -9.06
CA ALA A 140 -18.41 33.76 -9.04
C ALA A 140 -19.56 34.77 -9.24
N GLY A 141 -20.75 34.47 -8.73
CA GLY A 141 -21.88 35.40 -8.75
C GLY A 141 -21.65 36.54 -7.73
N LEU A 142 -21.98 37.77 -8.12
CA LEU A 142 -21.82 38.98 -7.29
C LEU A 142 -22.54 38.94 -5.91
N ASN A 143 -23.49 38.02 -5.73
CA ASN A 143 -24.30 37.86 -4.51
C ASN A 143 -23.95 36.59 -3.71
N ASN A 144 -22.78 36.00 -3.91
CA ASN A 144 -22.44 34.78 -3.20
C ASN A 144 -21.94 35.10 -1.78
N GLU A 145 -22.62 34.55 -0.77
CA GLU A 145 -22.33 34.81 0.65
C GLU A 145 -20.97 34.23 1.09
N THR A 146 -20.39 33.30 0.31
CA THR A 146 -19.03 32.82 0.56
C THR A 146 -18.30 32.31 -0.69
N PRO A 147 -17.49 33.16 -1.36
CA PRO A 147 -16.63 32.72 -2.44
C PRO A 147 -15.59 31.71 -1.91
N VAL A 148 -15.50 30.57 -2.60
CA VAL A 148 -14.57 29.48 -2.27
C VAL A 148 -13.66 29.20 -3.46
N ALA A 149 -12.42 28.84 -3.15
CA ALA A 149 -11.47 28.31 -4.12
C ALA A 149 -11.02 26.92 -3.65
N GLU A 150 -10.98 25.98 -4.57
CA GLU A 150 -10.57 24.61 -4.33
C GLU A 150 -9.39 24.24 -5.22
N LEU A 151 -8.32 23.72 -4.60
CA LEU A 151 -7.31 22.92 -5.29
C LEU A 151 -7.77 21.47 -5.31
N GLN A 152 -7.81 20.88 -6.50
CA GLN A 152 -7.92 19.45 -6.71
C GLN A 152 -6.62 18.95 -7.32
N TYR A 153 -5.90 18.13 -6.56
CA TYR A 153 -4.64 17.53 -7.00
C TYR A 153 -4.74 16.01 -6.91
N ASP A 154 -4.63 15.36 -8.05
CA ASP A 154 -4.69 13.90 -8.16
C ASP A 154 -3.28 13.38 -8.51
N VAL A 155 -2.80 12.40 -7.76
CA VAL A 155 -1.52 11.73 -8.00
C VAL A 155 -1.73 10.24 -8.12
N SER A 156 -1.10 9.61 -9.09
CA SER A 156 -1.02 8.16 -9.23
C SER A 156 0.26 7.67 -8.57
N ILE A 157 0.14 6.62 -7.77
CA ILE A 157 1.18 6.01 -6.96
C ILE A 157 1.28 4.55 -7.38
N PHE A 158 2.49 4.11 -7.70
CA PHE A 158 2.77 2.74 -8.07
C PHE A 158 3.37 1.96 -6.90
N PHE A 159 2.83 0.78 -6.61
CA PHE A 159 3.40 -0.17 -5.64
C PHE A 159 3.07 -1.61 -6.04
N ARG A 160 3.72 -2.58 -5.38
CA ARG A 160 3.48 -4.01 -5.61
C ARG A 160 3.01 -4.71 -4.35
N SER A 161 2.24 -5.78 -4.54
CA SER A 161 1.96 -6.75 -3.47
C SER A 161 1.92 -8.18 -4.02
N GLY A 162 2.14 -9.15 -3.15
CA GLY A 162 2.22 -10.56 -3.52
C GLY A 162 1.62 -11.47 -2.47
N TRP A 163 1.05 -12.58 -2.93
CA TRP A 163 0.50 -13.65 -2.12
C TRP A 163 1.27 -14.93 -2.43
N PRO A 164 2.32 -15.24 -1.64
CA PRO A 164 3.01 -16.51 -1.79
C PRO A 164 2.05 -17.67 -1.48
N PRO A 165 2.21 -18.82 -2.16
CA PRO A 165 1.41 -20.00 -1.85
C PRO A 165 1.62 -20.42 -0.40
N ILE A 166 0.55 -20.84 0.27
CA ILE A 166 0.64 -21.46 1.58
C ILE A 166 1.14 -22.88 1.35
N ILE A 167 2.42 -23.12 1.64
CA ILE A 167 3.00 -24.45 1.64
C ILE A 167 2.72 -25.06 3.02
N THR A 168 1.74 -25.96 3.11
CA THR A 168 1.36 -26.64 4.36
C THR A 168 2.30 -27.77 4.74
N ASP A 169 3.05 -28.28 3.76
CA ASP A 169 4.06 -29.32 3.94
C ASP A 169 5.44 -28.67 4.09
N ASP A 170 5.96 -28.69 5.31
CA ASP A 170 7.28 -28.18 5.63
C ASP A 170 8.43 -29.12 5.19
N LEU A 171 8.07 -30.29 4.62
CA LEU A 171 8.98 -31.39 4.26
C LEU A 171 9.90 -31.79 5.42
N ASN A 172 9.46 -31.60 6.66
CA ASN A 172 10.25 -31.96 7.84
C ASN A 172 10.44 -33.47 7.96
N THR A 173 9.56 -34.24 7.34
CA THR A 173 9.63 -35.70 7.31
C THR A 173 9.46 -36.20 5.88
N ILE A 174 10.46 -36.93 5.37
CA ILE A 174 10.30 -37.70 4.12
C ILE A 174 10.23 -39.17 4.51
N ASP A 175 9.14 -39.83 4.15
CA ASP A 175 8.98 -41.26 4.34
C ASP A 175 9.29 -42.00 3.04
N VAL A 176 10.32 -42.83 3.04
CA VAL A 176 10.73 -43.63 1.89
C VAL A 176 10.40 -45.08 2.15
N VAL A 177 9.47 -45.62 1.36
CA VAL A 177 9.08 -47.03 1.39
C VAL A 177 9.36 -47.65 0.02
N THR A 178 10.17 -48.70 -0.02
CA THR A 178 10.44 -49.46 -1.24
C THR A 178 9.67 -50.78 -1.27
N GLY A 179 9.45 -51.34 -2.46
CA GLY A 179 8.83 -52.66 -2.65
C GLY A 179 7.35 -52.67 -3.00
N ILE A 180 6.68 -51.51 -3.01
CA ILE A 180 5.27 -51.35 -3.39
C ILE A 180 5.14 -51.21 -4.91
N LYS A 181 4.48 -52.17 -5.57
CA LYS A 181 3.99 -52.00 -6.95
C LYS A 181 2.47 -51.76 -6.92
N PRO A 182 1.91 -50.96 -7.86
CA PRO A 182 0.47 -50.78 -7.96
C PRO A 182 -0.23 -52.14 -8.12
N GLY A 183 -1.12 -52.49 -7.18
CA GLY A 183 -1.88 -53.74 -7.18
C GLY A 183 -1.30 -54.90 -6.35
N ASP A 184 -0.19 -54.70 -5.63
CA ASP A 184 0.34 -55.74 -4.73
C ASP A 184 -0.58 -55.99 -3.53
N SER A 185 -0.69 -57.25 -3.11
CA SER A 185 -1.26 -57.63 -1.81
C SER A 185 -0.21 -57.54 -0.69
N GLN A 186 -0.64 -57.48 0.58
CA GLN A 186 0.29 -57.47 1.72
C GLN A 186 1.25 -58.68 1.70
N ALA A 187 0.78 -59.84 1.23
CA ALA A 187 1.61 -61.04 1.11
C ALA A 187 2.70 -60.91 0.03
N ASP A 188 2.44 -60.18 -1.05
CA ASP A 188 3.42 -59.93 -2.12
C ASP A 188 4.46 -58.89 -1.69
N MET A 189 4.03 -57.94 -0.84
CA MET A 189 4.85 -56.93 -0.21
C MET A 189 5.84 -57.59 0.78
N ASP A 190 5.37 -58.48 1.65
CA ASP A 190 6.16 -59.12 2.71
C ASP A 190 7.25 -60.06 2.18
N GLN A 191 7.14 -60.55 0.93
CA GLN A 191 8.13 -61.42 0.30
C GLN A 191 9.32 -60.66 -0.31
N ARG A 192 9.26 -59.33 -0.39
CA ARG A 192 10.31 -58.50 -1.01
C ARG A 192 11.12 -57.81 0.08
N GLN A 193 12.42 -57.61 -0.19
CA GLN A 193 13.24 -56.78 0.67
C GLN A 193 12.74 -55.32 0.59
N GLN A 194 12.05 -54.89 1.64
CA GLN A 194 11.59 -53.51 1.77
C GLN A 194 12.58 -52.72 2.61
N ILE A 195 12.79 -51.48 2.20
CA ILE A 195 13.49 -50.48 2.97
C ILE A 195 12.44 -49.45 3.36
N HIS A 196 12.21 -49.32 4.66
CA HIS A 196 11.43 -48.24 5.24
C HIS A 196 12.39 -47.31 5.97
N VAL A 197 12.59 -46.11 5.42
CA VAL A 197 13.45 -45.11 6.02
C VAL A 197 12.67 -43.80 6.13
N GLN A 198 12.51 -43.34 7.35
CA GLN A 198 11.95 -42.05 7.66
C GLN A 198 13.10 -41.05 7.90
N TYR A 199 13.23 -40.05 7.03
CA TYR A 199 14.19 -38.97 7.20
C TYR A 199 13.52 -37.80 7.92
N GLN A 200 14.01 -37.47 9.11
CA GLN A 200 13.56 -36.30 9.88
C GLN A 200 14.56 -35.14 9.72
N PHE A 201 14.22 -34.15 8.91
CA PHE A 201 15.12 -33.05 8.54
C PHE A 201 15.33 -32.01 9.63
N ASP A 202 14.42 -31.95 10.62
CA ASP A 202 14.57 -31.08 11.79
C ASP A 202 15.78 -31.43 12.66
N GLN A 203 16.12 -32.73 12.76
CA GLN A 203 17.28 -33.19 13.51
C GLN A 203 18.59 -32.93 12.74
N LEU A 204 18.57 -33.12 11.41
CA LEU A 204 19.70 -32.81 10.53
C LEU A 204 20.07 -31.33 10.52
N ARG A 205 19.07 -30.43 10.47
CA ARG A 205 19.31 -28.97 10.57
C ARG A 205 19.91 -28.57 11.92
N LYS A 206 19.51 -29.22 13.02
CA LYS A 206 20.08 -28.98 14.36
C LYS A 206 21.52 -29.52 14.49
N ALA A 207 21.82 -30.65 13.86
CA ALA A 207 23.16 -31.22 13.84
C ALA A 207 24.15 -30.37 13.01
N MET A 208 23.77 -29.96 11.79
CA MET A 208 24.63 -29.12 10.94
C MET A 208 24.95 -27.76 11.57
N LYS A 209 23.99 -27.11 12.24
CA LYS A 209 24.23 -25.84 12.95
C LYS A 209 25.18 -25.96 14.15
N ARG A 210 25.40 -27.17 14.69
CA ARG A 210 26.37 -27.40 15.77
C ARG A 210 27.79 -27.57 15.23
N GLU A 211 27.96 -28.15 14.06
CA GLU A 211 29.26 -28.33 13.41
C GLU A 211 29.84 -27.02 12.85
N THR A 212 28.99 -26.08 12.40
CA THR A 212 29.46 -24.77 11.90
C THR A 212 29.85 -23.76 13.00
N LYS A 213 29.78 -24.16 14.28
CA LYS A 213 30.15 -23.32 15.44
C LYS A 213 31.52 -23.67 16.03
N GLN A 214 32.37 -24.41 15.31
CA GLN A 214 33.77 -24.63 15.65
C GLN A 214 34.68 -23.75 14.79
#